data_AF-A0A443Q9K9-F1
#
_entry.id   AF-A0A443Q9K9-F1
#
_cell.length_a   1.000
_cell.length_b   1.000
_cell.length_c   1.000
_cell.angle_alpha   90.00
_cell.angle_beta   90.00
_cell.angle_gamma   90.00
#
_symmetry.space_group_name_H-M   'P 1'
#
loop_
_entity.id
_entity.type
_entity.pdbx_description
1 polymer ?
#
loop_
_entity_poly.entity_id
_entity_poly.type
_entity_poly.pdbx_seq_one_letter_code
_entity_poly.pdbx_strand_id
1 'polypeptide(L)' 'MSKHTIMLRDNVIQECVQFLEHCELYGRNIPAVIEQPLEEERMHIGKNTVTYESRQLRALIYEIIGWNI' A
#
# COMPACT_ATOMS: atom_id res chain seq x y z
N MET A 1 13.98 -2.47 5.07
CA MET A 1 14.55 -3.37 6.08
C MET A 1 13.83 -3.15 7.41
N SER A 2 13.28 -4.22 7.99
CA SER A 2 12.72 -4.16 9.35
C SER A 2 13.88 -4.07 10.36
N LYS A 3 13.74 -3.19 11.37
CA LYS A 3 14.78 -2.97 12.38
C LYS A 3 14.72 -3.98 13.53
N HIS A 4 13.55 -4.59 13.74
CA HIS A 4 13.29 -5.51 14.83
C HIS A 4 12.54 -6.74 14.33
N THR A 5 12.86 -7.89 14.90
CA THR A 5 12.07 -9.12 14.73
C THR A 5 10.83 -9.03 15.61
N ILE A 6 9.65 -8.98 14.98
CA ILE A 6 8.35 -8.92 15.67
C ILE A 6 7.50 -10.04 15.09
N MET A 7 6.85 -10.81 15.97
CA MET A 7 5.82 -11.77 15.54
C MET A 7 4.48 -11.07 15.47
N LEU A 8 3.85 -11.13 14.30
CA LEU A 8 2.48 -10.65 14.08
C LEU A 8 1.51 -11.82 14.25
N ARG A 9 0.33 -11.54 14.80
CA ARG A 9 -0.75 -12.54 14.84
C ARG A 9 -1.40 -12.65 13.46
N ASP A 10 -1.82 -13.85 13.09
CA ASP A 10 -2.43 -14.11 11.77
C ASP A 10 -3.66 -13.23 11.51
N ASN A 11 -4.47 -12.96 12.53
CA ASN A 11 -5.65 -12.09 12.38
C ASN A 11 -5.24 -10.66 11.99
N VAL A 12 -4.14 -10.14 12.52
CA VAL A 12 -3.63 -8.81 12.17
C VAL A 12 -3.18 -8.79 10.70
N ILE A 13 -2.51 -9.85 10.24
CA ILE A 13 -2.14 -9.99 8.82
C ILE A 13 -3.39 -9.98 7.94
N GLN A 14 -4.40 -10.79 8.29
CA GLN A 14 -5.65 -10.88 7.53
C GLN A 14 -6.37 -9.54 7.48
N GLU A 15 -6.48 -8.85 8.61
CA GLU A 15 -7.08 -7.51 8.70
C GLU A 15 -6.32 -6.49 7.85
N CYS A 16 -4.97 -6.52 7.85
CA CYS A 16 -4.16 -5.65 6.99
C CYS A 16 -4.37 -5.95 5.50
N VAL A 17 -4.38 -7.23 5.11
CA VAL A 17 -4.61 -7.62 3.71
C VAL A 17 -6.00 -7.17 3.25
N GLN A 18 -7.03 -7.47 4.05
CA GLN A 18 -8.40 -7.05 3.78
C GLN A 18 -8.50 -5.53 3.66
N PHE A 19 -7.89 -4.78 4.57
CA PHE A 19 -7.87 -3.32 4.51
C PHE A 19 -7.25 -2.82 3.20
N LEU A 20 -6.09 -3.34 2.82
CA LEU A 20 -5.41 -2.94 1.59
C LEU A 20 -6.17 -3.34 0.32
N GLU A 21 -6.91 -4.45 0.33
CA GLU A 21 -7.83 -4.82 -0.75
C GLU A 21 -8.96 -3.79 -0.93
N HIS A 22 -9.52 -3.30 0.17
CA HIS A 22 -10.56 -2.25 0.11
C HIS A 22 -9.95 -0.94 -0.40
N CYS A 23 -8.76 -0.57 0.07
CA CYS A 23 -8.05 0.60 -0.45
C CYS A 23 -7.70 0.46 -1.94
N GLU A 24 -7.35 -0.74 -2.41
CA GLU A 24 -7.16 -1.00 -3.84
C GLU A 24 -8.47 -0.79 -4.62
N LEU A 25 -9.57 -1.38 -4.16
CA LEU A 25 -10.86 -1.39 -4.85
C LEU A 25 -11.46 0.01 -4.95
N TYR A 26 -11.38 0.81 -3.88
CA TYR A 26 -12.04 2.11 -3.77
C TYR A 26 -11.10 3.30 -3.97
N GLY A 27 -9.78 3.10 -3.95
CA GLY A 27 -8.77 4.16 -3.98
C GLY A 27 -8.37 4.69 -5.35
N ARG A 28 -8.99 4.23 -6.45
CA ARG A 28 -8.51 4.50 -7.82
C ARG A 28 -8.46 6.00 -8.14
N ASN A 29 -9.43 6.74 -7.63
CA ASN A 29 -9.58 8.17 -7.89
C ASN A 29 -9.18 9.03 -6.68
N ILE A 30 -8.53 8.45 -5.68
CA ILE A 30 -8.09 9.15 -4.47
C ILE A 30 -6.57 9.36 -4.58
N PRO A 31 -6.07 10.61 -4.65
CA PRO A 31 -4.65 10.87 -4.69
C PRO A 31 -3.98 10.43 -3.37
N ALA A 32 -2.81 9.80 -3.47
CA ALA A 32 -2.06 9.36 -2.30
C ALA A 32 -1.26 10.51 -1.67
N VAL A 33 -0.80 11.45 -2.50
CA VAL A 33 -0.06 12.64 -2.12
C VAL A 33 -0.80 13.86 -2.67
N ILE A 34 -1.07 14.83 -1.80
CA ILE A 34 -1.58 16.14 -2.20
C ILE A 34 -0.37 16.97 -2.63
N GLU A 35 -0.16 17.04 -3.94
CA GLU A 35 0.89 17.85 -4.56
C GLU A 35 0.67 19.33 -4.29
N GLN A 36 1.76 20.07 -4.08
CA GLN A 36 1.65 21.52 -3.94
C GLN A 36 1.33 22.16 -5.29
N PRO A 37 0.52 23.23 -5.34
CA PRO A 37 0.18 23.87 -6.62
C PRO A 37 1.38 24.36 -7.45
N LEU A 38 2.52 24.60 -6.79
CA LEU A 38 3.75 25.14 -7.38
C LEU A 38 4.84 24.07 -7.61
N GLU A 39 4.55 22.79 -7.41
CA GLU A 39 5.51 21.71 -7.68
C GLU A 39 5.78 21.59 -9.19
N GLU A 40 7.06 21.71 -9.58
CA GLU A 40 7.50 21.63 -10.98
C GLU A 40 7.42 20.19 -11.52
N GLU A 41 7.68 19.20 -10.67
CA GLU A 41 7.62 17.79 -11.02
C GLU A 41 6.37 17.15 -10.40
N ARG A 42 5.44 16.72 -11.25
CA ARG A 42 4.23 16.01 -10.82
C ARG A 42 4.42 14.52 -10.84
N MET A 43 3.87 13.82 -9.87
CA MET A 43 3.81 12.37 -9.89
C MET A 43 2.95 11.89 -11.05
N HIS A 44 3.33 10.75 -11.62
CA HIS A 44 2.49 10.08 -12.61
C HIS A 44 1.12 9.77 -12.02
N ILE A 45 0.06 10.13 -12.75
CA ILE A 45 -1.34 9.92 -12.36
C ILE A 45 -1.67 8.48 -11.97
N GLY A 46 -1.01 7.48 -12.57
CA GLY A 46 -1.21 6.07 -12.22
C GLY A 46 -0.45 5.61 -10.98
N LYS A 47 0.53 6.39 -10.52
CA LYS A 47 1.37 6.14 -9.34
C LYS A 47 1.00 7.00 -8.13
N ASN A 48 0.26 8.09 -8.32
CA ASN A 48 -0.26 8.90 -7.22
C ASN A 48 -1.73 8.53 -6.91
N THR A 49 -1.99 7.26 -6.62
CA THR A 49 -3.33 6.82 -6.19
C THR A 49 -3.22 5.95 -4.96
N VAL A 50 -4.23 6.01 -4.09
CA VAL A 50 -4.36 5.10 -2.96
C VAL A 50 -4.35 3.64 -3.44
N THR A 51 -4.94 3.36 -4.61
CA THR A 51 -4.86 2.04 -5.25
C THR A 51 -3.44 1.57 -5.51
N TYR A 52 -2.59 2.44 -6.07
CA TYR A 52 -1.21 2.10 -6.37
C TYR A 52 -0.42 1.78 -5.08
N GLU A 53 -0.47 2.67 -4.09
CA GLU A 53 0.23 2.48 -2.82
C GLU A 53 -0.24 1.22 -2.07
N SER A 54 -1.55 0.94 -2.11
CA SER A 54 -2.12 -0.23 -1.44
C SER A 54 -1.61 -1.54 -2.05
N ARG A 55 -1.43 -1.60 -3.37
CA ARG A 55 -0.83 -2.76 -4.05
C ARG A 55 0.62 -2.96 -3.63
N GLN A 56 1.39 -1.88 -3.54
CA GLN A 56 2.79 -1.95 -3.11
C GLN A 56 2.90 -2.47 -1.68
N LEU A 57 2.07 -1.94 -0.76
CA LEU A 57 2.02 -2.41 0.63
C LEU A 57 1.57 -3.86 0.74
N ARG A 58 0.54 -4.28 -0.02
CA ARG A 58 0.05 -5.66 0.04
C ARG A 58 1.09 -6.65 -0.49
N ALA A 59 1.83 -6.29 -1.54
CA ALA A 59 2.95 -7.09 -2.02
C ALA A 59 4.03 -7.28 -0.94
N LEU A 60 4.37 -6.23 -0.18
CA LEU A 60 5.31 -6.33 0.94
C LEU A 60 4.78 -7.22 2.07
N ILE A 61 3.48 -7.17 2.37
CA ILE A 61 2.87 -8.07 3.36
C ILE A 61 2.97 -9.53 2.90
N TYR A 62 2.67 -9.81 1.63
CA TYR A 62 2.80 -11.15 1.07
C TYR A 62 4.25 -11.66 1.11
N GLU A 63 5.23 -10.80 0.85
CA GLU A 63 6.66 -11.13 1.00
C GLU A 63 6.99 -11.52 2.45
N ILE A 64 6.48 -10.78 3.44
CA ILE A 64 6.74 -11.03 4.87
C ILE A 64 6.18 -12.38 5.33
N ILE A 65 5.01 -12.78 4.83
CA ILE A 65 4.36 -14.05 5.23
C ILE A 65 4.73 -15.23 4.32
N GLY A 66 5.62 -15.03 3.34
CA GLY A 66 6.06 -16.08 2.43
C GLY A 66 5.00 -16.49 1.40
N TRP A 67 4.03 -15.64 1.12
CA TRP A 67 3.01 -15.85 0.10
C TRP A 67 3.48 -15.26 -1.24
N ASN A 68 4.55 -15.82 -1.81
CA ASN A 68 4.93 -15.56 -3.19
C ASN A 68 4.49 -16.77 -4.05
N ILE A 69 3.56 -16.54 -4.98
CA ILE A 69 3.21 -17.46 -6.08
C ILE A 69 4.06 -17.09 -7.30
#